data_AF-A0A3P9HH53-F1
#
_entry.id   AF-A0A3P9HH53-F1
#
_cell.length_a   1.000
_cell.length_b   1.000
_cell.length_c   1.000
_cell.angle_alpha   90.00
_cell.angle_beta   90.00
_cell.angle_gamma   90.00
#
_symmetry.space_group_name_H-M   'P 1'
#
loop_
_entity.id
_entity.type
_entity.pdbx_description
1 polymer ?
#
loop_
_entity_poly.entity_id
_entity_poly.type
_entity_poly.pdbx_seq_one_letter_code
_entity_poly.pdbx_strand_id
1 'polypeptide(L)'
;MDVFLYVISAAILAALIVFALKVQRKTQQADDEQQRDVARAAGPPPRVAAERGAGMPRRRRNLAAEMAHRRAQREESEEEEDEEQLSAQPAAKVGAKKQRKLEEKQAKKAQREAELEEREERKRMQEVREKERRQEEERERLLEQKQEEDEKRAKEEQERREEEEYLKLKASFVVEEQGEEELLSEDQSRHLLQDFINYIQNSKVVLLEDLASQFGMRTQDAISRVQDLLAEGTLTGVMDDRGKFISITPEELDSVAQFIRQRGRVSITELAQASNSLINLTPHSRSTA
;
A
#
# COMPACT_ATOMS: atom_id res chain seq x y z
N MET A 1 10.84 -1.91 44.30
CA MET A 1 10.05 -1.95 43.05
C MET A 1 10.51 -0.90 42.04
N ASP A 2 11.19 0.17 42.49
CA ASP A 2 11.57 1.28 41.61
C ASP A 2 12.73 1.00 40.64
N VAL A 3 13.73 0.22 41.06
CA VAL A 3 14.92 -0.04 40.21
C VAL A 3 14.55 -0.78 38.92
N PHE A 4 13.61 -1.73 38.99
CA PHE A 4 13.12 -2.45 37.80
C PHE A 4 12.34 -1.53 36.87
N LEU A 5 11.54 -0.61 37.40
CA LEU A 5 10.81 0.38 36.60
C LEU A 5 11.78 1.37 35.92
N TYR A 6 12.85 1.77 36.59
CA TYR A 6 13.89 2.62 36.00
C TYR A 6 14.71 1.92 34.92
N VAL A 7 14.98 0.62 35.07
CA VAL A 7 15.68 -0.17 34.03
C VAL A 7 14.81 -0.36 32.80
N ILE A 8 13.51 -0.61 32.99
CA ILE A 8 12.55 -0.76 31.87
C ILE A 8 12.36 0.59 31.15
N SER A 9 12.21 1.70 31.88
CA SER A 9 12.07 3.02 31.26
C SER A 9 13.34 3.46 30.52
N ALA A 10 14.52 3.16 31.05
CA ALA A 10 15.79 3.41 30.36
C ALA A 10 15.94 2.60 29.06
N ALA A 11 15.49 1.34 29.05
CA ALA A 11 15.51 0.49 27.86
C ALA A 11 14.56 1.01 26.77
N ILE A 12 13.36 1.48 27.16
CA ILE A 12 12.39 2.09 26.23
C ILE A 12 12.94 3.40 25.66
N LEU A 13 13.54 4.26 26.50
CA LEU A 13 14.17 5.50 26.05
C LEU A 13 15.32 5.24 25.06
N ALA A 14 16.17 4.25 25.34
CA ALA A 14 17.25 3.88 24.42
C ALA A 14 16.70 3.37 23.08
N ALA A 15 15.64 2.55 23.10
CA ALA A 15 15.00 2.07 21.88
C ALA A 15 14.38 3.22 21.05
N LEU A 16 13.73 4.19 21.71
CA LEU A 16 13.17 5.37 21.04
C LEU A 16 14.26 6.26 20.44
N ILE A 17 15.38 6.46 21.12
CA ILE A 17 16.53 7.22 20.60
C ILE A 17 17.12 6.52 19.38
N VAL A 18 17.32 5.20 19.43
CA VAL A 18 17.83 4.42 18.28
C VAL A 18 16.85 4.47 17.11
N PHE A 19 15.54 4.39 17.38
CA PHE A 19 14.51 4.50 16.36
C PHE A 19 14.51 5.89 15.71
N ALA A 20 14.56 6.97 16.49
CA ALA A 20 14.63 8.34 16.00
C ALA A 20 15.90 8.57 15.15
N LEU A 21 17.05 8.04 15.57
CA LEU A 21 18.29 8.11 14.80
C LEU A 21 18.21 7.31 13.49
N LYS A 22 17.51 6.17 13.46
CA LYS A 22 17.29 5.39 12.23
C LYS A 22 16.35 6.10 11.27
N VAL A 23 15.30 6.74 11.77
CA VAL A 23 14.36 7.53 10.96
C VAL A 23 15.06 8.76 10.38
N GLN A 24 15.83 9.49 11.19
CA GLN A 24 16.61 10.64 10.71
C GLN A 24 17.66 10.26 9.66
N ARG A 25 18.30 9.09 9.79
CA ARG A 25 19.22 8.57 8.76
C ARG A 25 18.49 8.19 7.47
N LYS A 26 17.29 7.61 7.56
CA LYS A 26 16.48 7.29 6.38
C LYS A 26 15.98 8.56 5.68
N THR A 27 15.58 9.60 6.41
CA THR A 27 15.16 10.88 5.81
C THR A 27 16.33 11.61 5.16
N GLN A 28 17.53 11.57 5.78
CA GLN A 28 18.74 12.12 5.15
C GLN A 28 19.15 11.36 3.88
N GLN A 29 18.99 10.03 3.87
CA GLN A 29 19.25 9.23 2.67
C GLN A 29 18.25 9.53 1.53
N ALA A 30 16.98 9.77 1.87
CA ALA A 30 15.96 10.15 0.88
C ALA A 30 16.22 11.56 0.28
N ASP A 31 16.64 12.52 1.11
CA ASP A 31 17.01 13.87 0.63
C ASP A 31 18.26 13.85 -0.26
N ASP A 32 19.26 13.02 0.07
CA ASP A 32 20.47 12.84 -0.75
C ASP A 32 20.18 12.15 -2.09
N GLU A 33 19.27 11.17 -2.12
CA GLU A 33 18.80 10.52 -3.36
C GLU A 33 18.03 11.51 -4.24
N GLN A 34 17.16 12.33 -3.63
CA GLN A 34 16.39 13.33 -4.37
C GLN A 34 17.30 14.45 -4.93
N GLN A 35 18.35 14.87 -4.20
CA GLN A 35 19.35 15.81 -4.74
C GLN A 35 20.17 15.21 -5.89
N ARG A 36 20.49 13.90 -5.85
CA ARG A 36 21.19 13.20 -6.94
C ARG A 36 20.33 13.05 -8.19
N ASP A 37 19.04 12.79 -8.03
CA ASP A 37 18.11 12.70 -9.15
C ASP A 37 17.82 14.07 -9.77
N VAL A 38 17.78 15.15 -8.98
CA VAL A 38 17.69 16.53 -9.50
C VAL A 38 18.98 16.93 -10.25
N ALA A 39 20.16 16.54 -9.75
CA ALA A 39 21.43 16.76 -10.46
C ALA A 39 21.55 15.92 -11.75
N ARG A 40 20.87 14.77 -11.83
CA ARG A 40 20.81 13.92 -13.02
C ARG A 40 19.76 14.40 -14.03
N ALA A 41 18.67 15.00 -13.57
CA ALA A 41 17.63 15.62 -14.38
C ALA A 41 18.07 16.98 -14.97
N ALA A 42 18.94 17.70 -14.28
CA ALA A 42 19.66 18.86 -14.82
C ALA A 42 20.80 18.40 -15.76
N GLY A 43 20.44 17.86 -16.92
CA GLY A 43 21.39 17.44 -17.95
C GLY A 43 22.38 18.55 -18.36
N PRO A 44 23.54 18.21 -18.93
CA PRO A 44 24.59 19.18 -19.25
C PRO A 44 24.09 20.23 -20.27
N PRO A 45 24.58 21.47 -20.23
CA PRO A 45 24.07 22.53 -21.09
C PRO A 45 24.26 22.18 -22.56
N PRO A 46 23.31 22.57 -23.44
CA PRO A 46 23.36 22.21 -24.85
C PRO A 46 24.61 22.83 -25.47
N ARG A 47 25.52 21.98 -25.92
CA ARG A 47 26.67 22.42 -26.72
C ARG A 47 26.12 22.97 -28.03
N VAL A 48 26.32 24.26 -28.24
CA VAL A 48 26.04 24.97 -29.47
C VAL A 48 26.69 24.20 -30.63
N ALA A 49 25.88 23.83 -31.62
CA ALA A 49 26.33 23.09 -32.78
C ALA A 49 27.36 23.92 -33.55
N ALA A 50 28.63 23.53 -33.44
CA ALA A 50 29.66 24.03 -34.34
C ALA A 50 29.35 23.54 -35.75
N GLU A 51 29.19 24.53 -36.62
CA GLU A 51 29.08 24.50 -38.07
C GLU A 51 29.92 23.37 -38.69
N ARG A 52 29.27 22.28 -39.11
CA ARG A 52 29.92 21.17 -39.81
C ARG A 52 29.87 21.44 -41.31
N GLY A 53 31.03 21.76 -41.87
CA GLY A 53 31.25 22.07 -43.27
C GLY A 53 30.73 21.01 -44.24
N ALA A 54 30.24 21.52 -45.37
CA ALA A 54 29.79 20.76 -46.51
C ALA A 54 30.88 19.84 -47.07
N GLY A 55 30.52 18.59 -47.35
CA GLY A 55 31.25 17.73 -48.30
C GLY A 55 31.68 16.37 -47.75
N MET A 56 30.82 15.35 -47.90
CA MET A 56 31.25 14.06 -48.47
C MET A 56 30.04 13.14 -48.77
N PRO A 57 30.06 12.39 -49.90
CA PRO A 57 28.87 11.72 -50.43
C PRO A 57 28.71 10.27 -49.93
N ARG A 58 27.44 9.88 -49.77
CA ARG A 58 26.97 8.50 -49.52
C ARG A 58 27.39 7.57 -50.66
N ARG A 59 28.25 6.58 -50.38
CA ARG A 59 28.67 5.57 -51.36
C ARG A 59 27.73 4.35 -51.38
N ARG A 60 26.92 4.29 -52.45
CA ARG A 60 26.68 3.14 -53.34
C ARG A 60 26.45 1.75 -52.70
N ARG A 61 25.18 1.41 -52.45
CA ARG A 61 24.71 0.03 -52.20
C ARG A 61 24.18 -0.69 -53.46
N ASN A 62 24.19 -0.04 -54.63
CA ASN A 62 23.47 -0.56 -55.81
C ASN A 62 24.35 -1.08 -56.96
N LEU A 63 25.68 -0.96 -56.92
CA LEU A 63 26.55 -1.46 -58.00
C LEU A 63 26.89 -2.95 -57.90
N ALA A 64 26.81 -3.54 -56.71
CA ALA A 64 27.11 -4.96 -56.49
C ALA A 64 25.99 -5.87 -57.01
N ALA A 65 24.72 -5.47 -56.84
CA ALA A 65 23.57 -6.21 -57.35
C ALA A 65 23.47 -6.17 -58.88
N GLU A 66 23.85 -5.05 -59.51
CA GLU A 66 23.83 -4.87 -60.96
C GLU A 66 24.94 -5.67 -61.67
N MET A 67 26.11 -5.84 -61.04
CA MET A 67 27.17 -6.71 -61.56
C MET A 67 26.89 -8.20 -61.38
N ALA A 68 26.13 -8.61 -60.36
CA ALA A 68 25.72 -10.00 -60.17
C ALA A 68 24.71 -10.45 -61.22
N HIS A 69 23.72 -9.61 -61.56
CA HIS A 69 22.74 -9.91 -62.61
C HIS A 69 23.36 -9.97 -64.02
N ARG A 70 24.36 -9.13 -64.32
CA ARG A 70 25.09 -9.18 -65.62
C ARG A 70 25.99 -10.41 -65.79
N ARG A 71 26.37 -11.08 -64.70
CA ARG A 71 27.21 -12.27 -64.75
C ARG A 71 26.38 -13.54 -64.96
N ALA A 72 25.21 -13.63 -64.34
CA ALA A 72 24.27 -14.74 -64.53
C ALA A 72 23.72 -14.82 -65.98
N GLN A 73 23.40 -13.68 -66.61
CA GLN A 73 22.94 -13.65 -68.01
C GLN A 73 24.02 -14.06 -69.04
N ARG A 74 25.30 -14.03 -68.67
CA ARG A 74 26.42 -14.39 -69.56
C ARG A 74 26.79 -15.88 -69.48
N GLU A 75 26.37 -16.56 -68.41
CA GLU A 75 26.56 -18.01 -68.27
C GLU A 75 25.40 -18.81 -68.88
N GLU A 76 24.16 -18.30 -68.83
CA GLU A 76 23.01 -18.94 -69.53
C GLU A 76 23.13 -18.91 -71.06
N SER A 77 23.79 -17.90 -71.63
CA SER A 77 23.95 -17.75 -73.09
C SER A 77 25.10 -18.58 -73.69
N GLU A 78 26.04 -19.06 -72.88
CA GLU A 78 27.14 -19.92 -73.36
C GLU A 78 26.82 -21.43 -73.21
N GLU A 79 25.78 -21.81 -72.45
CA GLU A 79 25.37 -23.23 -72.31
C GLU A 79 24.30 -23.66 -73.34
N GLU A 80 23.52 -22.74 -73.93
CA GLU A 80 22.50 -23.08 -74.95
C GLU A 80 23.07 -23.21 -76.39
N GLU A 81 24.23 -22.62 -76.72
CA GLU A 81 24.80 -22.71 -78.09
C GLU A 81 25.59 -24.01 -78.35
N ASP A 82 25.94 -24.78 -77.32
CA ASP A 82 26.81 -25.97 -77.43
C ASP A 82 26.05 -27.31 -77.46
N GLU A 83 24.71 -27.32 -77.33
CA GLU A 83 23.89 -28.56 -77.33
C GLU A 83 23.19 -28.90 -78.65
N GLU A 84 23.15 -28.00 -79.65
CA GLU A 84 22.37 -28.24 -80.89
C GLU A 84 23.15 -28.71 -82.12
N GLN A 85 24.46 -28.94 -82.02
CA GLN A 85 25.25 -29.43 -83.15
C GLN A 85 26.22 -30.52 -82.73
N LEU A 86 25.76 -31.77 -82.71
CA LEU A 86 26.56 -32.98 -82.97
C LEU A 86 25.69 -34.25 -82.84
N SER A 87 24.82 -34.49 -83.84
CA SER A 87 24.28 -35.83 -84.06
C SER A 87 24.81 -36.43 -85.37
N ALA A 88 25.45 -37.59 -85.20
CA ALA A 88 25.73 -38.65 -86.17
C ALA A 88 26.78 -38.41 -87.28
N GLN A 89 27.97 -39.01 -87.11
CA GLN A 89 28.50 -40.09 -87.97
C GLN A 89 29.79 -40.73 -87.40
N PRO A 90 30.13 -41.99 -87.77
CA PRO A 90 30.86 -42.91 -86.90
C PRO A 90 32.39 -42.94 -87.10
N ALA A 91 33.07 -43.35 -86.02
CA ALA A 91 34.36 -44.02 -85.92
C ALA A 91 35.44 -43.69 -86.98
N ALA A 92 36.20 -42.62 -86.72
CA ALA A 92 37.54 -42.45 -87.26
C ALA A 92 38.52 -42.16 -86.10
N LYS A 93 39.63 -42.91 -86.09
CA LYS A 93 40.71 -42.95 -85.10
C LYS A 93 40.95 -41.60 -84.41
N VAL A 94 40.57 -41.51 -83.14
CA VAL A 94 40.63 -40.28 -82.34
C VAL A 94 42.09 -39.89 -82.12
N GLY A 95 42.51 -38.73 -82.65
CA GLY A 95 43.86 -38.19 -82.42
C GLY A 95 44.07 -37.81 -80.95
N ALA A 96 45.31 -37.97 -80.44
CA ALA A 96 45.69 -37.75 -79.04
C ALA A 96 45.23 -36.42 -78.42
N LYS A 97 45.00 -35.37 -79.22
CA LYS A 97 44.48 -34.07 -78.75
C LYS A 97 42.98 -34.11 -78.39
N LYS A 98 42.18 -34.95 -79.05
CA LYS A 98 40.75 -35.11 -78.76
C LYS A 98 40.50 -36.00 -77.53
N GLN A 99 41.37 -36.98 -77.28
CA GLN A 99 41.32 -37.80 -76.06
C GLN A 99 41.59 -36.96 -74.80
N ARG A 100 42.63 -36.12 -74.83
CA ARG A 100 42.91 -35.18 -73.73
C ARG A 100 41.77 -34.19 -73.46
N LYS A 101 41.08 -33.70 -74.50
CA LYS A 101 39.89 -32.82 -74.33
C LYS A 101 38.69 -33.56 -73.75
N LEU A 102 38.51 -34.84 -74.07
CA LEU A 102 37.46 -35.68 -73.47
C LEU A 102 37.77 -36.00 -71.99
N GLU A 103 39.04 -36.31 -71.68
CA GLU A 103 39.51 -36.51 -70.30
C GLU A 103 39.37 -35.22 -69.47
N GLU A 104 39.70 -34.06 -70.04
CA GLU A 104 39.51 -32.76 -69.37
C GLU A 104 38.02 -32.42 -69.16
N LYS A 105 37.14 -32.73 -70.12
CA LYS A 105 35.68 -32.59 -69.95
C LYS A 105 35.12 -33.53 -68.88
N GLN A 106 35.64 -34.76 -68.80
CA GLN A 106 35.27 -35.73 -67.77
C GLN A 106 35.78 -35.30 -66.38
N ALA A 107 37.01 -34.81 -66.27
CA ALA A 107 37.56 -34.27 -65.04
C ALA A 107 36.78 -33.03 -64.56
N LYS A 108 36.42 -32.12 -65.47
CA LYS A 108 35.59 -30.95 -65.17
C LYS A 108 34.18 -31.35 -64.72
N LYS A 109 33.59 -32.40 -65.32
CA LYS A 109 32.30 -32.94 -64.90
C LYS A 109 32.38 -33.58 -63.50
N ALA A 110 33.42 -34.37 -63.23
CA ALA A 110 33.65 -34.98 -61.92
C ALA A 110 33.89 -33.92 -60.81
N GLN A 111 34.59 -32.82 -61.13
CA GLN A 111 34.76 -31.71 -60.19
C GLN A 111 33.44 -31.00 -59.88
N ARG A 112 32.59 -30.75 -60.88
CA ARG A 112 31.26 -30.16 -60.67
C ARG A 112 30.35 -31.08 -59.85
N GLU A 113 30.40 -32.39 -60.09
CA GLU A 113 29.62 -33.38 -59.35
C GLU A 113 30.04 -33.44 -57.87
N ALA A 114 31.34 -33.51 -57.59
CA ALA A 114 31.86 -33.48 -56.22
C ALA A 114 31.53 -32.15 -55.49
N GLU A 115 31.56 -31.01 -56.19
CA GLU A 115 31.18 -29.72 -55.62
C GLU A 115 29.68 -29.63 -55.29
N LEU A 116 28.82 -30.22 -56.14
CA LEU A 116 27.38 -30.29 -55.89
C LEU A 116 27.06 -31.20 -54.71
N GLU A 117 27.70 -32.36 -54.62
CA GLU A 117 27.55 -33.28 -53.48
C GLU A 117 28.04 -32.63 -52.17
N GLU A 118 29.20 -31.97 -52.17
CA GLU A 118 29.68 -31.26 -50.97
C GLU A 118 28.71 -30.13 -50.57
N ARG A 119 28.12 -29.44 -51.55
CA ARG A 119 27.11 -28.40 -51.29
C ARG A 119 25.82 -28.99 -50.72
N GLU A 120 25.38 -30.15 -51.19
CA GLU A 120 24.22 -30.86 -50.64
C GLU A 120 24.49 -31.39 -49.23
N GLU A 121 25.66 -31.98 -48.97
CA GLU A 121 26.05 -32.45 -47.65
C GLU A 121 26.14 -31.30 -46.63
N ARG A 122 26.73 -30.16 -47.04
CA ARG A 122 26.75 -28.95 -46.21
C ARG A 122 25.35 -28.44 -45.89
N LYS A 123 24.43 -28.45 -46.86
CA LYS A 123 23.02 -28.07 -46.63
C LYS A 123 22.33 -29.04 -45.67
N ARG A 124 22.48 -30.35 -45.87
CA ARG A 124 21.90 -31.39 -44.99
C ARG A 124 22.43 -31.26 -43.56
N MET A 125 23.73 -31.02 -43.38
CA MET A 125 24.33 -30.80 -42.07
C MET A 125 23.84 -29.52 -41.40
N GLN A 126 23.64 -28.44 -42.17
CA GLN A 126 23.05 -27.19 -41.66
C GLN A 126 21.59 -27.39 -41.24
N GLU A 127 20.77 -28.08 -42.03
CA GLU A 127 19.38 -28.37 -41.68
C GLU A 127 19.25 -29.23 -40.42
N VAL A 128 20.11 -30.22 -40.24
CA VAL A 128 20.14 -31.04 -39.01
C VAL A 128 20.49 -30.17 -37.80
N ARG A 129 21.55 -29.35 -37.91
CA ARG A 129 21.96 -28.43 -36.83
C ARG A 129 20.87 -27.40 -36.51
N GLU A 130 20.18 -26.88 -37.52
CA GLU A 130 19.06 -25.96 -37.31
C GLU A 130 17.87 -26.65 -36.64
N LYS A 131 17.55 -27.89 -37.01
CA LYS A 131 16.48 -28.66 -36.36
C LYS A 131 16.80 -28.94 -34.90
N GLU A 132 18.04 -29.32 -34.58
CA GLU A 132 18.50 -29.52 -33.20
C GLU A 132 18.40 -28.22 -32.39
N ARG A 133 18.86 -27.10 -32.94
CA ARG A 133 18.74 -25.78 -32.29
C ARG A 133 17.30 -25.39 -32.03
N ARG A 134 16.40 -25.59 -33.01
CA ARG A 134 14.97 -25.30 -32.84
C ARG A 134 14.34 -26.17 -31.75
N GLN A 135 14.69 -27.46 -31.68
CA GLN A 135 14.18 -28.35 -30.62
C GLN A 135 14.74 -27.99 -29.24
N GLU A 136 15.98 -27.55 -29.15
CA GLU A 136 16.59 -27.08 -27.90
C GLU A 136 15.95 -25.78 -27.43
N GLU A 137 15.77 -24.80 -28.32
CA GLU A 137 15.07 -23.54 -28.04
C GLU A 137 13.60 -23.77 -27.61
N GLU A 138 12.89 -24.72 -28.23
CA GLU A 138 11.52 -25.07 -27.81
C GLU A 138 11.48 -25.71 -26.42
N ARG A 139 12.45 -26.57 -26.09
CA ARG A 139 12.55 -27.18 -24.75
C ARG A 139 12.91 -26.13 -23.69
N GLU A 140 13.83 -25.22 -24.00
CA GLU A 140 14.22 -24.13 -23.10
C GLU A 140 13.04 -23.21 -22.83
N ARG A 141 12.29 -22.80 -23.86
CA ARG A 141 11.08 -21.98 -23.70
C ARG A 141 10.01 -22.68 -22.85
N LEU A 142 9.81 -23.98 -23.01
CA LEU A 142 8.86 -24.74 -22.19
C LEU A 142 9.32 -24.86 -20.72
N LEU A 143 10.63 -24.95 -20.48
CA LEU A 143 11.18 -24.96 -19.13
C LEU A 143 11.07 -23.58 -18.48
N GLU A 144 11.40 -22.51 -19.20
CA GLU A 144 11.24 -21.12 -18.73
C GLU A 144 9.78 -20.83 -18.38
N GLN A 145 8.82 -21.18 -19.23
CA GLN A 145 7.39 -20.99 -18.94
C GLN A 145 6.94 -21.73 -17.68
N LYS A 146 7.40 -22.96 -17.48
CA LYS A 146 7.08 -23.72 -16.25
C LYS A 146 7.70 -23.08 -15.00
N GLN A 147 8.94 -22.62 -15.08
CA GLN A 147 9.60 -21.93 -13.98
C GLN A 147 8.88 -20.62 -13.64
N GLU A 148 8.49 -19.82 -14.65
CA GLU A 148 7.73 -18.59 -14.43
C GLU A 148 6.35 -18.87 -13.79
N GLU A 149 5.66 -19.93 -14.20
CA GLU A 149 4.37 -20.32 -13.61
C GLU A 149 4.51 -20.83 -12.17
N ASP A 150 5.58 -21.57 -11.86
CA ASP A 150 5.88 -22.04 -10.50
C ASP A 150 6.27 -20.86 -9.59
N GLU A 151 7.07 -19.92 -10.08
CA GLU A 151 7.43 -18.70 -9.33
C GLU A 151 6.23 -17.81 -9.06
N LYS A 152 5.32 -17.63 -10.04
CA LYS A 152 4.09 -16.87 -9.85
C LYS A 152 3.19 -17.51 -8.81
N ARG A 153 3.00 -18.84 -8.87
CA ARG A 153 2.22 -19.58 -7.87
C ARG A 153 2.82 -19.51 -6.47
N ALA A 154 4.15 -19.59 -6.36
CA ALA A 154 4.84 -19.47 -5.08
C ALA A 154 4.68 -18.06 -4.46
N LYS A 155 4.74 -17.01 -5.30
CA LYS A 155 4.51 -15.62 -4.85
C LYS A 155 3.06 -15.41 -4.40
N GLU A 156 2.09 -15.86 -5.20
CA GLU A 156 0.66 -15.76 -4.85
C GLU A 156 0.34 -16.50 -3.54
N GLU A 157 0.93 -17.68 -3.31
CA GLU A 157 0.74 -18.41 -2.06
C GLU A 157 1.39 -17.71 -0.86
N GLN A 158 2.54 -17.05 -1.05
CA GLN A 158 3.19 -16.24 -0.02
C GLN A 158 2.36 -15.01 0.32
N GLU A 159 1.91 -14.26 -0.68
CA GLU A 159 1.06 -13.08 -0.51
C GLU A 159 -0.24 -13.44 0.24
N ARG A 160 -0.88 -14.56 -0.12
CA ARG A 160 -2.09 -15.01 0.59
C ARG A 160 -1.83 -15.33 2.06
N ARG A 161 -0.70 -15.97 2.38
CA ARG A 161 -0.32 -16.25 3.77
C ARG A 161 -0.05 -14.96 4.54
N GLU A 162 0.65 -14.00 3.93
CA GLU A 162 0.91 -12.69 4.51
C GLU A 162 -0.38 -11.90 4.76
N GLU A 163 -1.35 -11.95 3.83
CA GLU A 163 -2.66 -11.34 4.01
C GLU A 163 -3.46 -11.97 5.15
N GLU A 164 -3.46 -13.30 5.25
CA GLU A 164 -4.09 -14.04 6.35
C GLU A 164 -3.46 -13.68 7.70
N GLU A 165 -2.13 -13.59 7.76
CA GLU A 165 -1.39 -13.15 8.95
C GLU A 165 -1.67 -11.68 9.29
N TYR A 166 -1.71 -10.80 8.29
CA TYR A 166 -2.03 -9.39 8.46
C TYR A 166 -3.45 -9.21 9.01
N LEU A 167 -4.44 -9.92 8.46
CA LEU A 167 -5.81 -9.89 8.95
C LEU A 167 -5.91 -10.40 10.39
N LYS A 168 -5.17 -11.47 10.74
CA LYS A 168 -5.11 -12.00 12.10
C LYS A 168 -4.48 -11.00 13.07
N LEU A 169 -3.38 -10.34 12.68
CA LEU A 169 -2.74 -9.29 13.47
C LEU A 169 -3.66 -8.07 13.63
N LYS A 170 -4.31 -7.63 12.54
CA LYS A 170 -5.29 -6.54 12.55
C LYS A 170 -6.47 -6.84 13.47
N ALA A 171 -6.98 -8.07 13.45
CA ALA A 171 -8.06 -8.50 14.34
C ALA A 171 -7.62 -8.61 15.81
N SER A 172 -6.36 -8.96 16.07
CA SER A 172 -5.79 -8.98 17.42
C SER A 172 -5.48 -7.58 17.97
N PHE A 173 -5.39 -6.58 17.10
CA PHE A 173 -5.24 -5.18 17.48
C PHE A 173 -6.61 -4.66 17.92
N VAL A 174 -6.91 -4.81 19.21
CA VAL A 174 -7.99 -4.07 19.86
C VAL A 174 -7.55 -2.61 19.89
N VAL A 175 -8.15 -1.79 19.04
CA VAL A 175 -8.00 -0.34 19.12
C VAL A 175 -8.71 0.06 20.41
N GLU A 176 -7.96 0.24 21.49
CA GLU A 176 -8.46 0.91 22.69
C GLU A 176 -8.86 2.33 22.27
N GLU A 177 -10.16 2.53 22.11
CA GLU A 177 -10.82 3.80 21.81
C GLU A 177 -10.64 4.74 23.01
N GLN A 178 -9.42 5.27 23.15
CA GLN A 178 -9.14 6.32 24.12
C GLN A 178 -9.69 7.63 23.57
N GLY A 179 -10.95 7.91 23.94
CA GLY A 179 -11.51 9.25 23.95
C GLY A 179 -12.36 9.64 22.75
N GLU A 180 -13.23 8.76 22.26
CA GLU A 180 -14.42 9.24 21.54
C GLU A 180 -15.45 9.66 22.59
N GLU A 181 -15.72 10.96 22.65
CA GLU A 181 -16.89 11.49 23.35
C GLU A 181 -18.08 10.93 22.56
N GLU A 182 -18.59 9.77 22.99
CA GLU A 182 -19.71 9.09 22.37
C GLU A 182 -20.83 10.12 22.27
N LEU A 183 -21.09 10.61 21.05
CA LEU A 183 -22.14 11.58 20.77
C LEU A 183 -23.45 10.83 21.00
N LEU A 184 -23.84 10.75 22.26
CA LEU A 184 -25.11 10.19 22.72
C LEU A 184 -26.19 10.81 21.84
N SER A 185 -27.04 9.96 21.26
CA SER A 185 -28.23 10.43 20.54
C SER A 185 -28.99 11.41 21.43
N GLU A 186 -29.62 12.44 20.85
CA GLU A 186 -30.36 13.46 21.62
C GLU A 186 -31.38 12.85 22.58
N ASP A 187 -31.96 11.69 22.22
CA ASP A 187 -32.88 10.97 23.10
C ASP A 187 -32.17 10.31 24.30
N GLN A 188 -30.96 9.80 24.10
CA GLN A 188 -30.14 9.20 25.17
C GLN A 188 -29.66 10.26 26.15
N SER A 189 -29.24 11.43 25.65
CA SER A 189 -28.81 12.54 26.51
C SER A 189 -29.96 13.06 27.38
N ARG A 190 -31.17 13.17 26.82
CA ARG A 190 -32.37 13.55 27.58
C ARG A 190 -32.74 12.51 28.65
N HIS A 191 -32.64 11.22 28.34
CA HIS A 191 -32.89 10.17 29.32
C HIS A 191 -31.89 10.22 30.49
N LEU A 192 -30.61 10.39 30.19
CA LEU A 192 -29.55 10.51 31.20
C LEU A 192 -29.75 11.73 32.11
N LEU A 193 -30.14 12.88 31.55
CA LEU A 193 -30.47 14.07 32.34
C LEU A 193 -31.68 13.85 33.25
N GLN A 194 -32.71 13.16 32.76
CA GLN A 194 -33.89 12.83 33.56
C GLN A 194 -33.53 11.89 34.71
N ASP A 195 -32.71 10.87 34.45
CA ASP A 195 -32.23 9.94 35.48
C ASP A 195 -31.37 10.63 36.52
N PHE A 196 -30.55 11.60 36.09
CA PHE A 196 -29.74 12.45 36.97
C PHE A 196 -30.62 13.25 37.94
N ILE A 197 -31.64 13.94 37.44
CA ILE A 197 -32.59 14.70 38.26
C ILE A 197 -33.34 13.77 39.21
N ASN A 198 -33.84 12.64 38.70
CA ASN A 198 -34.57 11.66 39.49
C ASN A 198 -33.71 11.10 40.63
N TYR A 199 -32.44 10.81 40.36
CA TYR A 199 -31.51 10.30 41.36
C TYR A 199 -31.32 11.30 42.51
N ILE A 200 -31.09 12.57 42.18
CA ILE A 200 -30.95 13.64 43.17
C ILE A 200 -32.21 13.81 44.01
N GLN A 201 -33.38 13.86 43.36
CA GLN A 201 -34.66 14.04 44.04
C GLN A 201 -35.02 12.87 44.98
N ASN A 202 -34.67 11.63 44.60
CA ASN A 202 -34.99 10.44 45.39
C ASN A 202 -34.09 10.31 46.63
N SER A 203 -32.80 10.58 46.47
CA SER A 203 -31.80 10.46 47.54
C SER A 203 -31.83 11.65 48.50
N LYS A 204 -32.32 12.82 48.04
CA LYS A 204 -32.39 14.13 48.72
C LYS A 204 -31.06 14.72 49.15
N VAL A 205 -30.14 13.91 49.65
CA VAL A 205 -28.81 14.28 50.13
C VAL A 205 -27.78 13.50 49.33
N VAL A 206 -27.00 14.21 48.52
CA VAL A 206 -26.06 13.61 47.56
C VAL A 206 -24.67 14.20 47.74
N LEU A 207 -23.64 13.36 47.71
CA LEU A 207 -22.26 13.81 47.51
C LEU A 207 -21.99 13.93 46.02
N LEU A 208 -21.44 15.06 45.59
CA LEU A 208 -21.17 15.33 44.17
C LEU A 208 -20.14 14.35 43.59
N GLU A 209 -19.24 13.82 44.40
CA GLU A 209 -18.29 12.75 44.02
C GLU A 209 -19.00 11.43 43.72
N ASP A 210 -19.96 11.02 44.56
CA ASP A 210 -20.73 9.79 44.36
C ASP A 210 -21.60 9.89 43.11
N LEU A 211 -22.21 11.05 42.90
CA LEU A 211 -23.01 11.31 41.71
C LEU A 211 -22.15 11.37 40.44
N ALA A 212 -20.96 11.96 40.50
CA ALA A 212 -20.01 11.90 39.39
C ALA A 212 -19.61 10.45 39.06
N SER A 213 -19.34 9.65 40.10
CA SER A 213 -18.98 8.23 39.96
C SER A 213 -20.11 7.39 39.37
N GLN A 214 -21.36 7.65 39.76
CA GLN A 214 -22.53 6.91 39.28
C GLN A 214 -22.83 7.15 37.80
N PHE A 215 -22.60 8.38 37.32
CA PHE A 215 -22.82 8.76 35.92
C PHE A 215 -21.54 8.77 35.08
N GLY A 216 -20.42 8.29 35.64
CA GLY A 216 -19.14 8.17 34.92
C GLY A 216 -18.56 9.49 34.42
N MET A 217 -18.83 10.61 35.09
CA MET A 217 -18.33 11.94 34.72
C MET A 217 -17.33 12.49 35.74
N ARG A 218 -16.64 13.58 35.40
CA ARG A 218 -15.75 14.23 36.37
C ARG A 218 -16.59 14.97 37.42
N THR A 219 -16.08 15.06 38.64
CA THR A 219 -16.75 15.80 39.73
C THR A 219 -17.04 17.25 39.35
N GLN A 220 -16.13 17.89 38.60
CA GLN A 220 -16.34 19.25 38.13
C GLN A 220 -17.52 19.36 37.16
N ASP A 221 -17.69 18.39 36.26
CA ASP A 221 -18.77 18.36 35.28
C ASP A 221 -20.11 18.12 35.99
N ALA A 222 -20.13 17.26 37.00
CA ALA A 222 -21.27 17.06 37.87
C ALA A 222 -21.68 18.35 38.61
N ILE A 223 -20.70 19.10 39.15
CA ILE A 223 -20.95 20.40 39.79
C ILE A 223 -21.56 21.38 38.79
N SER A 224 -20.98 21.51 37.60
CA SER A 224 -21.47 22.40 36.55
C SER A 224 -22.91 22.04 36.14
N ARG A 225 -23.21 20.75 35.90
CA ARG A 225 -24.57 20.31 35.57
C ARG A 225 -25.59 20.62 36.66
N VAL A 226 -25.23 20.43 37.94
CA VAL A 226 -26.12 20.81 39.05
C VAL A 226 -26.35 22.32 39.09
N GLN A 227 -25.31 23.13 38.84
CA GLN A 227 -25.44 24.60 38.77
C GLN A 227 -26.33 25.04 37.61
N ASP A 228 -26.20 24.40 36.44
CA ASP A 228 -27.04 24.68 35.27
C ASP A 228 -28.51 24.32 35.56
N LEU A 229 -28.76 23.16 36.16
CA LEU A 229 -30.11 22.73 36.56
C LEU A 229 -30.74 23.64 37.63
N LEU A 230 -29.93 24.22 38.52
CA LEU A 230 -30.37 25.24 39.48
C LEU A 230 -30.68 26.56 38.79
N ALA A 231 -29.91 26.96 37.78
CA ALA A 231 -30.13 28.17 37.01
C ALA A 231 -31.38 28.09 36.12
N GLU A 232 -31.65 26.91 35.56
CA GLU A 232 -32.88 26.61 34.81
C GLU A 232 -34.12 26.52 35.73
N GLY A 233 -33.92 26.32 37.04
CA GLY A 233 -35.00 26.13 38.01
C GLY A 233 -35.67 24.77 37.96
N THR A 234 -35.09 23.81 37.21
CA THR A 234 -35.57 22.43 37.15
C THR A 234 -35.25 21.69 38.45
N LEU A 235 -34.11 22.02 39.07
CA LEU A 235 -33.69 21.52 40.36
C LEU A 235 -33.66 22.68 41.37
N THR A 236 -34.13 22.43 42.59
CA THR A 236 -34.05 23.39 43.69
C THR A 236 -33.30 22.75 44.85
N GLY A 237 -32.35 23.47 45.43
CA GLY A 237 -31.53 22.93 46.52
C GLY A 237 -30.40 23.83 46.95
N VAL A 238 -29.62 23.34 47.91
CA VAL A 238 -28.47 24.04 48.49
C VAL A 238 -27.23 23.17 48.35
N MET A 239 -26.15 23.80 47.89
CA MET A 239 -24.83 23.18 47.77
C MET A 239 -23.92 23.67 48.90
N ASP A 240 -23.26 22.74 49.58
CA ASP A 240 -22.23 23.01 50.57
C ASP A 240 -20.86 23.15 49.88
N ASP A 241 -19.96 23.94 50.47
CA ASP A 241 -18.60 24.15 49.96
C ASP A 241 -17.75 22.85 49.97
N ARG A 242 -18.21 21.84 50.71
CA ARG A 242 -17.64 20.50 50.83
C ARG A 242 -18.08 19.51 49.75
N GLY A 243 -18.86 19.94 48.75
CA GLY A 243 -19.32 19.06 47.68
C GLY A 243 -20.54 18.21 48.04
N LYS A 244 -21.36 18.69 48.99
CA LYS A 244 -22.64 18.05 49.37
C LYS A 244 -23.80 18.86 48.79
N PHE A 245 -24.73 18.19 48.13
CA PHE A 245 -25.95 18.81 47.61
C PHE A 245 -27.17 18.29 48.36
N ILE A 246 -28.05 19.21 48.75
CA ILE A 246 -29.35 18.89 49.37
C ILE A 246 -30.44 19.42 48.44
N SER A 247 -31.22 18.51 47.86
CA SER A 247 -32.41 18.89 47.08
C SER A 247 -33.54 19.26 48.00
N ILE A 248 -34.20 20.39 47.73
CA ILE A 248 -35.36 20.88 48.47
C ILE A 248 -36.51 20.96 47.47
N THR A 249 -37.65 20.36 47.77
CA THR A 249 -38.79 20.45 46.85
C THR A 249 -39.40 21.87 46.89
N PRO A 250 -40.09 22.32 45.83
CA PRO A 250 -40.78 23.61 45.84
C PRO A 250 -41.77 23.74 47.02
N GLU A 251 -42.44 22.65 47.39
CA GLU A 251 -43.36 22.60 48.52
C GLU A 251 -42.66 22.81 49.87
N GLU A 252 -41.46 22.25 50.05
CA GLU A 252 -40.64 22.45 51.25
C GLU A 252 -40.13 23.89 51.32
N LEU A 253 -39.75 24.46 50.17
CA LEU A 253 -39.30 25.85 50.08
C LEU A 253 -40.45 26.83 50.42
N ASP A 254 -41.66 26.57 49.92
CA ASP A 254 -42.86 27.34 50.25
C ASP A 254 -43.22 27.24 51.73
N SER A 255 -43.08 26.06 52.33
CA SER A 255 -43.32 25.85 53.76
C SER A 255 -42.35 26.67 54.62
N VAL A 256 -41.06 26.71 54.23
CA VAL A 256 -40.06 27.56 54.88
C VAL A 256 -40.37 29.05 54.66
N ALA A 257 -40.77 29.44 53.46
CA ALA A 257 -41.15 30.83 53.17
C ALA A 257 -42.37 31.29 53.98
N GLN A 258 -43.39 30.44 54.13
CA GLN A 258 -44.55 30.71 54.98
C GLN A 258 -44.15 30.88 56.44
N PHE A 259 -43.27 30.02 56.96
CA PHE A 259 -42.76 30.12 58.32
C PHE A 259 -42.03 31.46 58.57
N ILE A 260 -41.18 31.89 57.63
CA ILE A 260 -40.49 33.18 57.72
C ILE A 260 -41.49 34.34 57.69
N ARG A 261 -42.48 34.30 56.77
CA ARG A 261 -43.50 35.36 56.66
C ARG A 261 -44.38 35.48 57.91
N GLN A 262 -44.74 34.36 58.53
CA GLN A 262 -45.60 34.36 59.73
C GLN A 262 -44.87 34.90 60.97
N ARG A 263 -43.58 34.57 61.15
CA ARG A 263 -42.80 35.05 62.30
C ARG A 263 -42.15 36.41 62.09
N GLY A 264 -41.94 36.82 60.84
CA GLY A 264 -41.27 38.07 60.49
C GLY A 264 -39.77 38.00 60.76
N ARG A 265 -39.32 38.34 61.97
CA ARG A 265 -37.90 38.27 62.35
C ARG A 265 -37.59 36.89 62.91
N VAL A 266 -36.78 36.13 62.19
CA VAL A 266 -36.39 34.76 62.58
C VAL A 266 -34.88 34.70 62.76
N SER A 267 -34.42 34.12 63.88
CA SER A 267 -33.00 33.84 64.09
C SER A 267 -32.55 32.60 63.31
N ILE A 268 -31.27 32.52 62.93
CA ILE A 268 -30.72 31.35 62.21
C ILE A 268 -30.94 30.06 63.01
N THR A 269 -30.85 30.13 64.34
CA THR A 269 -31.08 28.99 65.25
C THR A 269 -32.52 28.50 65.21
N GLU A 270 -33.51 29.42 65.19
CA GLU A 270 -34.92 29.06 65.09
C GLU A 270 -35.26 28.51 63.70
N LEU A 271 -34.66 29.08 62.66
CA LEU A 271 -34.81 28.59 61.30
C LEU A 271 -34.26 27.17 61.19
N ALA A 272 -33.07 26.89 61.72
CA ALA A 272 -32.48 25.54 61.72
C ALA A 272 -33.35 24.52 62.47
N GLN A 273 -33.91 24.89 63.63
CA GLN A 273 -34.84 24.03 64.37
C GLN A 273 -36.12 23.75 63.57
N ALA A 274 -36.68 24.77 62.93
CA ALA A 274 -37.88 24.61 62.09
C ALA A 274 -37.58 23.82 60.81
N SER A 275 -36.43 24.06 60.16
CA SER A 275 -36.00 23.36 58.95
C SER A 275 -35.91 21.85 59.15
N ASN A 276 -35.50 21.37 60.33
CA ASN A 276 -35.51 19.93 60.64
C ASN A 276 -36.91 19.30 60.63
N SER A 277 -37.96 20.09 60.83
CA SER A 277 -39.35 19.63 60.77
C SER A 277 -40.03 19.92 59.42
N LEU A 278 -39.52 20.90 58.67
CA LEU A 278 -40.09 21.35 57.40
C LEU A 278 -39.46 20.65 56.19
N ILE A 279 -38.22 20.15 56.32
CA ILE A 279 -37.49 19.47 55.25
C ILE A 279 -37.29 18.00 55.65
N ASN A 280 -37.89 17.09 54.89
CA ASN A 280 -37.75 15.66 55.17
C ASN A 280 -36.52 15.11 54.47
N LEU A 281 -35.41 14.89 55.17
CA LEU A 281 -34.16 14.40 54.55
C LEU A 281 -34.14 12.86 54.31
N THR A 282 -35.24 12.16 54.58
CA THR A 282 -35.32 10.72 54.37
C THR A 282 -35.43 10.41 52.88
N PRO A 283 -34.53 9.59 52.31
CA PRO A 283 -34.64 9.18 50.92
C PRO A 283 -35.93 8.37 50.73
N HIS A 284 -36.55 8.50 49.56
CA HIS A 284 -37.61 7.56 49.18
C HIS A 284 -36.92 6.24 48.84
N SER A 285 -36.74 5.37 49.84
CA SER A 285 -36.28 4.02 49.61
C SER A 285 -37.28 3.37 48.66
N ARG A 286 -36.86 3.11 47.41
CA ARG A 286 -37.56 2.17 46.55
C ARG A 286 -37.55 0.84 47.31
N SER A 287 -38.65 0.57 48.01
CA SER A 287 -38.98 -0.76 48.51
C SER A 287 -39.12 -1.63 47.28
N THR A 288 -38.02 -2.24 46.86
CA THR A 288 -38.00 -3.33 45.89
C THR A 288 -38.75 -4.50 46.52
N ALA A 289 -40.04 -4.61 46.18
CA ALA A 289 -40.80 -5.84 46.26
C ALA A 289 -40.54 -6.68 45.01
#